data_AF-A0A954P3V8-F1
#
_entry.id   AF-A0A954P3V8-F1
#
_cell.length_a   1.000
_cell.length_b   1.000
_cell.length_c   1.000
_cell.angle_alpha   90.00
_cell.angle_beta   90.00
_cell.angle_gamma   90.00
#
_symmetry.space_group_name_H-M   'P 1'
#
loop_
_entity.id
_entity.type
_entity.pdbx_description
1 polymer ?
#
loop_
_entity_poly.entity_id
_entity_poly.type
_entity_poly.pdbx_seq_one_letter_code
_entity_poly.pdbx_strand_id
1 'polypeptide(L)'
;NRLKQLVLAMHNYADTHQEMLLPYKIDSVAQQQWVEAGYSGAVRGTIRYWFGEVNEDEADPAQQLDFSRGYLSPYMETNQAAFQCPDFGPDQVDLVRFGKMASGFGYNGQLGPGTTYDANWPPVLDGSTPVSYRFRDVMQMTQTIAFADSAQVKYTLQLEENWRLEPPSANYPTVHFRHSGQTANVAFLDGHVETRQRHWLLEVPGSNYMSQPQADLTAEKLLGHVSDGNLQDPALRDELYDRK
;
A
#
# COMPACT_ATOMS: atom_id res chain seq x y z
N ASN A 1 8.42 14.22 10.24
CA ASN A 1 7.79 12.94 9.83
C ASN A 1 7.65 12.95 8.31
N ARG A 2 8.16 11.93 7.62
CA ARG A 2 8.15 11.81 6.14
C ARG A 2 6.75 11.61 5.57
N LEU A 3 5.80 11.07 6.35
CA LEU A 3 4.40 10.97 5.97
C LEU A 3 3.74 12.32 5.66
N LYS A 4 4.13 13.40 6.36
CA LYS A 4 3.66 14.76 6.03
C LYS A 4 4.10 15.16 4.62
N GLN A 5 5.33 14.83 4.23
CA GLN A 5 5.83 15.12 2.88
C GLN A 5 5.05 14.32 1.83
N LEU A 6 4.75 13.05 2.11
CA LEU A 6 3.96 12.20 1.20
C LEU A 6 2.54 12.74 0.98
N VAL A 7 1.84 13.13 2.04
CA VAL A 7 0.49 13.70 1.87
C VAL A 7 0.55 15.06 1.16
N LEU A 8 1.52 15.92 1.48
CA LEU A 8 1.70 17.18 0.75
C LEU A 8 1.98 16.95 -0.75
N ALA A 9 2.81 15.96 -1.08
CA ALA A 9 3.07 15.58 -2.47
C ALA A 9 1.82 15.01 -3.17
N MET A 10 1.00 14.25 -2.45
CA MET A 10 -0.29 13.78 -2.96
C MET A 10 -1.26 14.94 -3.24
N HIS A 11 -1.34 15.94 -2.36
CA HIS A 11 -2.15 17.13 -2.60
C HIS A 11 -1.66 17.91 -3.83
N ASN A 12 -0.34 18.12 -3.94
CA ASN A 12 0.24 18.76 -5.13
C ASN A 12 -0.05 17.95 -6.42
N TYR A 13 0.02 16.61 -6.35
CA TYR A 13 -0.39 15.74 -7.46
C TYR A 13 -1.87 15.96 -7.80
N ALA A 14 -2.76 15.94 -6.81
CA ALA A 14 -4.19 16.10 -7.03
C ALA A 14 -4.52 17.46 -7.67
N ASP A 15 -3.88 18.54 -7.21
CA ASP A 15 -4.08 19.89 -7.76
C ASP A 15 -3.76 19.97 -9.26
N THR A 16 -2.72 19.28 -9.73
CA THR A 16 -2.38 19.26 -11.17
C THR A 16 -3.17 18.22 -11.96
N HIS A 17 -3.93 17.34 -11.29
CA HIS A 17 -4.69 16.24 -11.90
C HIS A 17 -6.20 16.36 -11.66
N GLN A 18 -6.73 17.59 -11.57
CA GLN A 18 -8.16 17.86 -11.40
C GLN A 18 -8.76 17.19 -10.14
N GLU A 19 -8.03 17.28 -9.03
CA GLU A 19 -8.37 16.73 -7.71
C GLU A 19 -8.42 15.19 -7.66
N MET A 20 -7.89 14.51 -8.69
CA MET A 20 -7.76 13.06 -8.69
C MET A 20 -6.66 12.63 -7.73
N LEU A 21 -6.99 11.69 -6.85
CA LEU A 21 -6.02 11.01 -6.01
C LEU A 21 -5.12 10.11 -6.88
N LEU A 22 -3.92 9.82 -6.39
CA LEU A 22 -3.02 8.94 -7.11
C LEU A 22 -3.54 7.49 -7.10
N PRO A 23 -3.32 6.72 -8.17
CA PRO A 23 -3.50 5.27 -8.12
C PRO A 23 -2.36 4.62 -7.30
N TYR A 24 -2.69 3.53 -6.61
CA TYR A 24 -1.70 2.68 -5.94
C TYR A 24 -0.68 2.12 -6.95
N LYS A 25 -1.19 1.59 -8.07
CA LYS A 25 -0.38 1.08 -9.18
C LYS A 25 -1.08 1.25 -10.53
N ILE A 26 -0.32 1.31 -11.62
CA ILE A 26 -0.81 1.13 -12.98
C ILE A 26 0.09 0.15 -13.71
N ASP A 27 -0.53 -0.90 -14.24
CA ASP A 27 0.15 -1.92 -15.02
C ASP A 27 0.23 -1.44 -16.48
N SER A 28 1.41 -1.57 -17.10
CA SER A 28 1.58 -1.33 -18.53
C SER A 28 0.73 -2.29 -19.37
N VAL A 29 0.52 -1.98 -20.66
CA VAL A 29 -0.22 -2.87 -21.57
C VAL A 29 0.41 -4.27 -21.62
N ALA A 30 1.74 -4.37 -21.61
CA ALA A 30 2.44 -5.65 -21.57
C ALA A 30 2.17 -6.43 -20.27
N GLN A 31 2.17 -5.74 -19.12
CA GLN A 31 1.83 -6.35 -17.83
C GLN A 31 0.38 -6.79 -17.78
N GLN A 32 -0.54 -6.02 -18.34
CA GLN A 32 -1.95 -6.42 -18.45
C GLN A 32 -2.09 -7.69 -19.28
N GLN A 33 -1.48 -7.74 -20.47
CA GLN A 33 -1.49 -8.91 -21.34
C GLN A 33 -0.87 -10.15 -20.66
N TRP A 34 0.21 -9.97 -19.90
CA TRP A 34 0.86 -11.06 -19.18
C TRP A 34 -0.03 -11.62 -18.05
N VAL A 35 -0.73 -10.76 -17.31
CA VAL A 35 -1.72 -11.19 -16.29
C VAL A 35 -2.91 -11.91 -16.95
N GLU A 36 -3.45 -11.34 -18.03
CA GLU A 36 -4.59 -11.90 -18.78
C GLU A 36 -4.24 -13.23 -19.49
N ALA A 37 -2.95 -13.47 -19.75
CA ALA A 37 -2.42 -14.74 -20.21
C ALA A 37 -2.17 -15.75 -19.06
N GLY A 38 -2.68 -15.49 -17.85
CA GLY A 38 -2.51 -16.36 -16.70
C GLY A 38 -1.09 -16.33 -16.12
N TYR A 39 -0.50 -15.13 -16.03
CA TYR A 39 0.87 -14.93 -15.54
C TYR A 39 1.92 -15.65 -16.40
N SER A 40 1.72 -15.62 -17.72
CA SER A 40 2.57 -16.31 -18.69
C SER A 40 2.90 -15.41 -19.89
N GLY A 41 4.07 -15.65 -20.49
CA GLY A 41 4.56 -14.86 -21.62
C GLY A 41 6.06 -14.55 -21.50
N ALA A 42 6.66 -14.16 -22.62
CA ALA A 42 8.09 -13.82 -22.68
C ALA A 42 8.39 -12.38 -22.22
N VAL A 43 7.37 -11.52 -22.17
CA VAL A 43 7.48 -10.11 -21.78
C VAL A 43 6.43 -9.87 -20.70
N ARG A 44 6.86 -9.30 -19.58
CA ARG A 44 6.04 -8.96 -18.43
C ARG A 44 5.78 -7.45 -18.37
N GLY A 45 6.71 -6.60 -18.80
CA GLY A 45 6.52 -5.15 -18.86
C GLY A 45 6.76 -4.44 -17.53
N THR A 46 6.11 -3.27 -17.37
CA THR A 46 6.31 -2.38 -16.21
C THR A 46 5.06 -2.21 -15.36
N ILE A 47 5.27 -1.89 -14.08
CA ILE A 47 4.25 -1.47 -13.12
C ILE A 47 4.68 -0.15 -12.52
N ARG A 48 3.85 0.89 -12.68
CA ARG A 48 4.09 2.21 -12.09
C ARG A 48 3.35 2.32 -10.77
N TYR A 49 4.09 2.44 -9.67
CA TYR A 49 3.56 2.70 -8.34
C TYR A 49 3.67 4.18 -7.98
N TRP A 50 3.12 4.52 -6.82
CA TRP A 50 3.17 5.88 -6.28
C TRP A 50 4.59 6.37 -5.95
N PHE A 51 5.51 5.47 -5.57
CA PHE A 51 6.90 5.79 -5.22
C PHE A 51 7.89 5.63 -6.37
N GLY A 52 7.59 4.81 -7.38
CA GLY A 52 8.53 4.45 -8.44
C GLY A 52 7.91 3.56 -9.51
N GLU A 53 8.64 3.29 -10.58
CA GLU A 53 8.26 2.33 -11.62
C GLU A 53 9.16 1.10 -11.55
N VAL A 54 8.54 -0.08 -11.61
CA VAL A 54 9.23 -1.38 -11.63
C VAL A 54 9.19 -1.90 -13.05
N ASN A 55 10.36 -2.23 -13.61
CA ASN A 55 10.51 -2.98 -14.85
C ASN A 55 10.71 -4.46 -14.53
N GLU A 56 9.70 -5.28 -14.78
CA GLU A 56 9.71 -6.70 -14.46
C GLU A 56 10.46 -7.55 -15.50
N ASP A 57 10.82 -6.95 -16.65
CA ASP A 57 11.67 -7.57 -17.67
C ASP A 57 13.17 -7.35 -17.41
N GLU A 58 13.54 -6.48 -16.46
CA GLU A 58 14.94 -6.30 -16.06
C GLU A 58 15.41 -7.51 -15.22
N ALA A 59 16.52 -8.11 -15.63
CA ALA A 59 17.03 -9.36 -15.07
C ALA A 59 17.76 -9.15 -13.73
N ASP A 60 18.38 -7.98 -13.53
CA ASP A 60 18.99 -7.61 -12.26
C ASP A 60 17.96 -6.91 -11.35
N PRO A 61 17.52 -7.55 -10.23
CA PRO A 61 16.57 -6.94 -9.31
C PRO A 61 16.98 -5.56 -8.80
N ALA A 62 18.29 -5.29 -8.68
CA ALA A 62 18.79 -4.00 -8.23
C ALA A 62 18.50 -2.84 -9.22
N GLN A 63 18.25 -3.18 -10.48
CA GLN A 63 17.99 -2.25 -11.58
C GLN A 63 16.51 -2.18 -11.98
N GLN A 64 15.66 -3.06 -11.42
CA GLN A 64 14.23 -3.09 -11.74
C GLN A 64 13.49 -1.82 -11.31
N LEU A 65 13.89 -1.18 -10.21
CA LEU A 65 13.15 -0.06 -9.61
C LEU A 65 13.78 1.32 -9.91
N ASP A 66 13.02 2.13 -10.65
CA ASP A 66 13.30 3.54 -10.92
C ASP A 66 12.38 4.47 -10.08
N PHE A 67 12.96 5.10 -9.06
CA PHE A 67 12.28 6.05 -8.19
C PHE A 67 11.93 7.38 -8.86
N SER A 68 12.55 7.73 -9.99
CA SER A 68 12.23 8.99 -10.69
C SER A 68 10.89 8.92 -11.43
N ARG A 69 10.36 7.70 -11.62
CA ARG A 69 9.18 7.42 -12.45
C ARG A 69 7.91 7.10 -11.65
N GLY A 70 7.89 7.33 -10.33
CA GLY A 70 6.67 7.21 -9.52
C GLY A 70 5.65 8.33 -9.81
N TYR A 71 4.43 8.20 -9.26
CA TYR A 71 3.44 9.29 -9.33
C TYR A 71 3.82 10.49 -8.46
N LEU A 72 4.39 10.23 -7.28
CA LEU A 72 4.80 11.29 -6.35
C LEU A 72 6.20 11.83 -6.61
N SER A 73 7.02 11.13 -7.41
CA SER A 73 8.42 11.49 -7.64
C SER A 73 8.64 12.94 -8.09
N PRO A 74 7.83 13.53 -9.00
CA PRO A 74 7.97 14.94 -9.38
C PRO A 74 7.71 15.94 -8.24
N TYR A 75 6.91 15.56 -7.24
CA TYR A 75 6.52 16.40 -6.10
C TYR A 75 7.39 16.17 -4.86
N MET A 76 8.32 15.21 -4.95
CA MET A 76 9.22 14.81 -3.88
C MET A 76 10.68 15.16 -4.20
N GLU A 77 10.92 16.02 -5.20
CA GLU A 77 12.26 16.40 -5.67
C GLU A 77 13.15 15.18 -5.98
N THR A 78 12.55 14.06 -6.38
CA THR A 78 13.23 12.75 -6.55
C THR A 78 13.97 12.23 -5.31
N ASN A 79 13.64 12.72 -4.12
CA ASN A 79 14.24 12.31 -2.85
C ASN A 79 13.73 10.94 -2.40
N GLN A 80 14.42 9.87 -2.81
CA GLN A 80 14.11 8.50 -2.43
C GLN A 80 14.00 8.31 -0.91
N ALA A 81 14.84 9.00 -0.12
CA ALA A 81 14.86 8.83 1.33
C ALA A 81 13.51 9.21 1.97
N ALA A 82 12.70 10.04 1.31
CA ALA A 82 11.40 10.43 1.80
C ALA A 82 10.36 9.29 1.77
N PHE A 83 10.59 8.23 0.98
CA PHE A 83 9.75 7.03 0.96
C PHE A 83 10.09 6.02 2.06
N GLN A 84 11.16 6.26 2.82
CA GLN A 84 11.65 5.29 3.81
C GLN A 84 11.12 5.63 5.21
N CYS A 85 10.75 4.61 5.98
CA CYS A 85 10.51 4.79 7.41
C CYS A 85 11.87 4.80 8.14
N PRO A 86 12.18 5.79 9.00
CA PRO A 86 13.48 5.85 9.69
C PRO A 86 13.76 4.65 10.60
N ASP A 87 12.71 4.03 11.14
CA ASP A 87 12.79 2.93 12.11
C ASP A 87 12.51 1.56 11.48
N PHE A 88 12.36 1.49 10.15
CA PHE A 88 12.14 0.26 9.40
C PHE A 88 12.99 0.25 8.13
N GLY A 89 14.00 -0.61 8.12
CA GLY A 89 15.02 -0.67 7.07
C GLY A 89 15.38 -2.09 6.66
N PRO A 90 16.38 -2.26 5.77
CA PRO A 90 16.76 -3.55 5.19
C PRO A 90 17.03 -4.67 6.21
N ASP A 91 17.67 -4.34 7.33
CA ASP A 91 18.03 -5.33 8.37
C ASP A 91 16.83 -5.84 9.17
N GLN A 92 15.63 -5.29 8.92
CA GLN A 92 14.39 -5.67 9.61
C GLN A 92 13.43 -6.48 8.74
N VAL A 93 13.78 -6.74 7.47
CA VAL A 93 12.99 -7.56 6.56
C VAL A 93 13.73 -8.83 6.19
N ASP A 94 12.99 -9.88 5.83
CA ASP A 94 13.55 -11.14 5.37
C ASP A 94 13.92 -11.09 3.87
N LEU A 95 13.34 -10.14 3.13
CA LEU A 95 13.57 -9.95 1.70
C LEU A 95 13.61 -8.47 1.34
N VAL A 96 14.67 -8.08 0.63
CA VAL A 96 14.81 -6.77 -0.02
C VAL A 96 14.69 -6.97 -1.53
N ARG A 97 13.51 -6.65 -2.08
CA ARG A 97 13.12 -7.09 -3.44
C ARG A 97 14.02 -6.53 -4.54
N PHE A 98 14.44 -5.27 -4.41
CA PHE A 98 15.14 -4.54 -5.49
C PHE A 98 16.58 -4.16 -5.12
N GLY A 99 17.23 -4.95 -4.26
CA GLY A 99 18.55 -4.61 -3.69
C GLY A 99 18.56 -3.38 -2.77
N LYS A 100 17.41 -2.72 -2.61
CA LYS A 100 17.12 -1.59 -1.72
C LYS A 100 15.65 -1.63 -1.34
N MET A 101 15.30 -1.00 -0.21
CA MET A 101 13.90 -0.82 0.20
C MET A 101 13.20 0.13 -0.78
N ALA A 102 12.05 -0.28 -1.30
CA ALA A 102 11.18 0.55 -2.13
C ALA A 102 10.45 1.60 -1.27
N SER A 103 9.82 1.19 -0.18
CA SER A 103 9.11 2.09 0.73
C SER A 103 8.91 1.48 2.12
N GLY A 104 8.96 2.33 3.15
CA GLY A 104 8.53 1.97 4.53
C GLY A 104 7.09 2.36 4.84
N PHE A 105 6.37 2.89 3.86
CA PHE A 105 4.98 3.34 3.99
C PHE A 105 4.09 2.64 2.96
N GLY A 106 2.80 2.52 3.29
CA GLY A 106 1.77 2.06 2.38
C GLY A 106 0.77 3.17 2.06
N TYR A 107 0.20 3.12 0.85
CA TYR A 107 -0.89 4.01 0.42
C TYR A 107 -2.24 3.31 0.56
N ASN A 108 -3.27 4.04 0.99
CA ASN A 108 -4.63 3.52 1.07
C ASN A 108 -5.20 3.19 -0.33
N GLY A 109 -5.28 1.90 -0.63
CA GLY A 109 -5.77 1.41 -1.92
C GLY A 109 -7.25 1.71 -2.20
N GLN A 110 -8.05 2.11 -1.21
CA GLN A 110 -9.46 2.49 -1.41
C GLN A 110 -9.61 3.88 -2.06
N LEU A 111 -8.58 4.72 -1.97
CA LEU A 111 -8.54 6.05 -2.57
C LEU A 111 -8.11 6.01 -4.05
N GLY A 112 -7.29 5.02 -4.39
CA GLY A 112 -6.75 4.81 -5.73
C GLY A 112 -6.43 3.34 -5.94
N PRO A 113 -7.39 2.50 -6.32
CA PRO A 113 -7.16 1.06 -6.45
C PRO A 113 -6.16 0.73 -7.58
N GLY A 114 -6.05 1.60 -8.59
CA GLY A 114 -5.14 1.41 -9.69
C GLY A 114 -5.68 0.46 -10.76
N THR A 115 -4.79 -0.28 -11.41
CA THR A 115 -5.18 -1.39 -12.29
C THR A 115 -5.70 -2.56 -11.45
N THR A 116 -6.96 -2.92 -11.64
CA THR A 116 -7.64 -4.04 -10.97
C THR A 116 -7.99 -5.15 -11.96
N TYR A 117 -8.05 -6.38 -11.44
CA TYR A 117 -8.46 -7.57 -12.20
C TYR A 117 -9.59 -8.26 -11.47
N ASP A 118 -10.44 -8.97 -12.21
CA ASP A 118 -11.48 -9.78 -11.62
C ASP A 118 -10.91 -11.05 -10.94
N ALA A 119 -11.80 -11.80 -10.29
CA ALA A 119 -11.44 -13.04 -9.60
C ALA A 119 -11.45 -14.28 -10.52
N ASN A 120 -11.59 -14.10 -11.84
CA ASN A 120 -11.64 -15.23 -12.78
C ASN A 120 -10.25 -15.80 -13.07
N TRP A 121 -10.21 -16.98 -13.69
CA TRP A 121 -8.98 -17.60 -14.15
C TRP A 121 -9.04 -17.92 -15.66
N PRO A 122 -8.15 -17.33 -16.49
CA PRO A 122 -7.19 -16.28 -16.14
C PRO A 122 -7.90 -14.98 -15.73
N PRO A 123 -7.26 -14.11 -14.93
CA PRO A 123 -7.85 -12.83 -14.54
C PRO A 123 -8.00 -11.92 -15.75
N VAL A 124 -9.05 -11.12 -15.81
CA VAL A 124 -9.21 -10.06 -16.83
C VAL A 124 -9.29 -8.69 -16.20
N LEU A 125 -8.87 -7.65 -16.94
CA LEU A 125 -8.92 -6.27 -16.46
C LEU A 125 -10.35 -5.91 -16.02
N ASP A 126 -10.49 -5.51 -14.75
CA ASP A 126 -11.76 -5.05 -14.20
C ASP A 126 -11.88 -3.53 -14.40
N GLY A 127 -12.70 -3.14 -15.37
CA GLY A 127 -13.04 -1.73 -15.64
C GLY A 127 -14.22 -1.20 -14.83
N SER A 128 -14.82 -1.98 -13.93
CA SER A 128 -15.98 -1.56 -13.12
C SER A 128 -15.58 -0.60 -11.99
N THR A 129 -14.33 -0.69 -11.54
CA THR A 129 -13.77 0.17 -10.50
C THR A 129 -12.95 1.31 -11.11
N PRO A 130 -13.22 2.58 -10.77
CA PRO A 130 -12.36 3.69 -11.16
C PRO A 130 -10.93 3.49 -10.67
N VAL A 131 -9.95 3.76 -11.53
CA VAL A 131 -8.51 3.69 -11.21
C VAL A 131 -8.15 4.53 -9.99
N SER A 132 -8.81 5.68 -9.82
CA SER A 132 -8.68 6.57 -8.68
C SER A 132 -9.94 7.39 -8.46
N TYR A 133 -10.09 7.90 -7.24
CA TYR A 133 -11.19 8.77 -6.83
C TYR A 133 -10.72 10.20 -6.63
N ARG A 134 -11.66 11.14 -6.49
CA ARG A 134 -11.37 12.54 -6.19
C ARG A 134 -11.57 12.84 -4.71
N PHE A 135 -11.02 13.96 -4.24
CA PHE A 135 -11.30 14.46 -2.88
C PHE A 135 -12.79 14.57 -2.57
N ARG A 136 -13.59 15.07 -3.51
CA ARG A 136 -15.05 15.18 -3.36
C ARG A 136 -15.77 13.83 -3.17
N ASP A 137 -15.11 12.72 -3.52
CA ASP A 137 -15.68 11.38 -3.42
C ASP A 137 -15.37 10.73 -2.05
N VAL A 138 -14.73 11.48 -1.14
CA VAL A 138 -14.39 11.07 0.24
C VAL A 138 -15.20 11.89 1.23
N MET A 139 -15.95 11.21 2.11
CA MET A 139 -16.87 11.87 3.02
C MET A 139 -16.17 12.76 4.06
N GLN A 140 -15.10 12.27 4.68
CA GLN A 140 -14.39 12.99 5.74
C GLN A 140 -12.87 12.81 5.64
N MET A 141 -12.21 13.75 4.95
CA MET A 141 -10.76 13.71 4.75
C MET A 141 -9.93 13.71 6.05
N THR A 142 -10.48 14.27 7.14
CA THR A 142 -9.86 14.28 8.48
C THR A 142 -9.91 12.92 9.17
N GLN A 143 -10.66 11.95 8.65
CA GLN A 143 -10.80 10.61 9.23
C GLN A 143 -10.32 9.51 8.27
N THR A 144 -10.19 9.81 6.97
CA THR A 144 -9.65 8.87 5.99
C THR A 144 -8.12 8.87 5.97
N ILE A 145 -7.52 7.72 6.22
CA ILE A 145 -6.08 7.47 6.11
C ILE A 145 -5.66 7.53 4.65
N ALA A 146 -4.58 8.26 4.37
CA ALA A 146 -3.94 8.27 3.07
C ALA A 146 -2.69 7.38 3.06
N PHE A 147 -1.84 7.51 4.09
CA PHE A 147 -0.60 6.75 4.22
C PHE A 147 -0.36 6.31 5.66
N ALA A 148 0.38 5.24 5.86
CA ALA A 148 0.83 4.80 7.19
C ALA A 148 2.14 4.01 7.06
N ASP A 149 2.84 3.88 8.17
CA ASP A 149 3.93 2.92 8.34
C ASP A 149 3.47 1.51 7.94
N SER A 150 4.20 0.83 7.03
CA SER A 150 3.68 -0.38 6.41
C SER A 150 4.71 -1.47 6.14
N ALA A 151 4.30 -2.70 6.42
CA ALA A 151 5.00 -3.95 6.12
C ALA A 151 3.96 -5.05 5.92
N GLN A 152 4.39 -6.21 5.42
CA GLN A 152 3.50 -7.37 5.31
C GLN A 152 4.21 -8.67 5.66
N VAL A 153 3.43 -9.63 6.16
CA VAL A 153 3.88 -11.02 6.28
C VAL A 153 3.27 -11.84 5.15
N LYS A 154 4.10 -12.33 4.23
CA LYS A 154 3.65 -13.17 3.13
C LYS A 154 3.14 -14.53 3.61
N TYR A 155 2.38 -15.20 2.74
CA TYR A 155 2.02 -16.60 2.94
C TYR A 155 3.24 -17.54 2.99
N THR A 156 4.40 -17.10 2.49
CA THR A 156 5.70 -17.80 2.61
C THR A 156 6.39 -17.59 3.97
N LEU A 157 5.71 -16.96 4.94
CA LEU A 157 6.20 -16.69 6.30
C LEU A 157 7.45 -15.79 6.32
N GLN A 158 7.43 -14.74 5.51
CA GLN A 158 8.49 -13.74 5.41
C GLN A 158 7.91 -12.35 5.65
N LEU A 159 8.59 -11.55 6.47
CA LEU A 159 8.34 -10.12 6.62
C LEU A 159 9.02 -9.37 5.48
N GLU A 160 8.25 -8.56 4.76
CA GLU A 160 8.78 -7.68 3.72
C GLU A 160 8.13 -6.30 3.76
N GLU A 161 8.72 -5.36 3.04
CA GLU A 161 8.11 -4.07 2.78
C GLU A 161 6.74 -4.23 2.10
N ASN A 162 5.87 -3.25 2.31
CA ASN A 162 4.55 -3.21 1.71
C ASN A 162 4.17 -1.78 1.32
N TRP A 163 3.50 -1.64 0.19
CA TRP A 163 3.23 -0.33 -0.42
C TRP A 163 1.73 -0.03 -0.52
N ARG A 164 0.88 -0.93 -0.04
CA ARG A 164 -0.58 -0.81 -0.05
C ARG A 164 -1.16 -1.05 1.34
N LEU A 165 -1.92 -0.11 1.86
CA LEU A 165 -2.68 -0.37 3.08
C LEU A 165 -3.95 -1.15 2.71
N GLU A 166 -4.18 -2.20 3.49
CA GLU A 166 -5.39 -3.01 3.45
C GLU A 166 -6.33 -2.58 4.57
N PRO A 167 -7.64 -2.43 4.29
CA PRO A 167 -8.62 -2.19 5.33
C PRO A 167 -8.78 -3.44 6.20
N PRO A 168 -9.28 -3.30 7.45
CA PRO A 168 -9.49 -4.45 8.34
C PRO A 168 -10.37 -5.57 7.75
N SER A 169 -11.37 -5.24 6.93
CA SER A 169 -12.21 -6.23 6.24
C SER A 169 -11.45 -7.17 5.28
N ALA A 170 -10.28 -6.75 4.76
CA ALA A 170 -9.44 -7.59 3.90
C ALA A 170 -8.72 -8.71 4.68
N ASN A 171 -8.83 -8.71 6.02
CA ASN A 171 -8.21 -9.69 6.90
C ASN A 171 -6.68 -9.80 6.71
N TYR A 172 -6.02 -8.72 6.29
CA TYR A 172 -4.58 -8.70 5.98
C TYR A 172 -3.92 -7.47 6.61
N PRO A 173 -3.45 -7.56 7.87
CA PRO A 173 -2.87 -6.42 8.58
C PRO A 173 -1.58 -5.96 7.91
N THR A 174 -1.55 -4.69 7.50
CA THR A 174 -0.43 -4.12 6.72
C THR A 174 0.22 -2.91 7.39
N VAL A 175 -0.30 -2.45 8.52
CA VAL A 175 0.31 -1.36 9.29
C VAL A 175 1.26 -1.94 10.31
N HIS A 176 2.51 -1.47 10.34
CA HIS A 176 3.49 -1.92 11.33
C HIS A 176 3.56 -0.97 12.53
N PHE A 177 3.51 -1.52 13.74
CA PHE A 177 3.52 -0.75 14.99
C PHE A 177 4.87 -0.89 15.71
N ARG A 178 5.95 -0.64 14.96
CA ARG A 178 7.33 -0.90 15.39
C ARG A 178 8.05 0.34 15.94
N HIS A 179 7.43 1.51 15.90
CA HIS A 179 7.97 2.68 16.58
C HIS A 179 7.90 2.50 18.11
N SER A 180 8.66 3.32 18.83
CA SER A 180 8.69 3.32 20.29
C SER A 180 7.27 3.34 20.87
N GLY A 181 7.00 2.41 21.80
CA GLY A 181 5.68 2.28 22.43
C GLY A 181 4.65 1.47 21.64
N GLN A 182 5.07 0.63 20.68
CA GLN A 182 4.19 -0.16 19.81
C GLN A 182 3.18 0.70 19.04
N THR A 183 3.70 1.74 18.39
CA THR A 183 2.91 2.72 17.66
C THR A 183 3.25 2.76 16.18
N ALA A 184 2.34 3.32 15.39
CA ALA A 184 2.52 3.66 13.99
C ALA A 184 2.20 5.14 13.78
N ASN A 185 2.88 5.79 12.86
CA ASN A 185 2.49 7.09 12.33
C ASN A 185 1.53 6.88 11.17
N VAL A 186 0.47 7.69 11.17
CA VAL A 186 -0.63 7.61 10.21
C VAL A 186 -0.90 9.00 9.68
N ALA A 187 -0.93 9.12 8.36
CA ALA A 187 -1.22 10.33 7.62
C ALA A 187 -2.64 10.28 7.10
N PHE A 188 -3.41 11.31 7.41
CA PHE A 188 -4.79 11.44 6.98
C PHE A 188 -4.87 12.31 5.72
N LEU A 189 -5.99 12.16 5.00
CA LEU A 189 -6.18 12.74 3.68
C LEU A 189 -6.22 14.27 3.71
N ASP A 190 -6.53 14.90 4.84
CA ASP A 190 -6.46 16.35 5.04
C ASP A 190 -5.02 16.90 5.26
N GLY A 191 -4.00 16.03 5.41
CA GLY A 191 -2.62 16.43 5.62
C GLY A 191 -2.10 16.34 7.05
N HIS A 192 -2.96 16.07 8.05
CA HIS A 192 -2.45 15.85 9.39
C HIS A 192 -1.80 14.47 9.52
N VAL A 193 -0.91 14.34 10.50
CA VAL A 193 -0.24 13.09 10.84
C VAL A 193 -0.30 12.93 12.34
N GLU A 194 -0.72 11.76 12.79
CA GLU A 194 -0.78 11.40 14.20
C GLU A 194 -0.21 10.01 14.46
N THR A 195 0.07 9.75 15.74
CA THR A 195 0.58 8.47 16.21
C THR A 195 -0.59 7.63 16.71
N ARG A 196 -0.73 6.41 16.20
CA ARG A 196 -1.83 5.48 16.52
C ARG A 196 -1.30 4.23 17.20
N GLN A 197 -2.15 3.68 18.06
CA GLN A 197 -1.90 2.42 18.76
C GLN A 197 -2.35 1.23 17.91
N ARG A 198 -1.68 0.10 18.12
CA ARG A 198 -2.02 -1.16 17.44
C ARG A 198 -3.38 -1.67 17.89
N HIS A 199 -4.26 -1.92 16.92
CA HIS A 199 -5.46 -2.72 17.12
C HIS A 199 -5.33 -4.04 16.37
N TRP A 200 -6.03 -5.06 16.84
CA TRP A 200 -5.92 -6.41 16.32
C TRP A 200 -7.27 -6.99 15.94
N LEU A 201 -7.38 -7.43 14.69
CA LEU A 201 -8.44 -8.26 14.16
C LEU A 201 -7.81 -9.12 13.07
N LEU A 202 -7.85 -10.43 13.25
CA LEU A 202 -7.38 -11.39 12.27
C LEU A 202 -8.15 -12.70 12.44
N GLU A 203 -8.83 -13.11 11.39
CA GLU A 203 -9.60 -14.35 11.33
C GLU A 203 -8.75 -15.46 10.71
N VAL A 204 -8.80 -16.66 11.30
CA VAL A 204 -8.04 -17.85 10.87
C VAL A 204 -8.98 -19.07 10.84
N PRO A 205 -9.23 -19.70 9.67
CA PRO A 205 -9.00 -19.12 8.34
C PRO A 205 -10.04 -18.01 8.08
N GLY A 206 -9.58 -16.82 7.70
CA GLY A 206 -10.47 -15.74 7.24
C GLY A 206 -10.78 -15.84 5.74
N SER A 207 -11.41 -14.79 5.19
CA SER A 207 -11.79 -14.70 3.76
C SER A 207 -10.61 -14.82 2.78
N ASN A 208 -9.40 -14.53 3.25
CA ASN A 208 -8.16 -14.58 2.47
C ASN A 208 -7.31 -15.83 2.75
N TYR A 209 -7.89 -16.88 3.36
CA TYR A 209 -7.20 -18.13 3.70
C TYR A 209 -5.96 -17.95 4.58
N MET A 210 -5.95 -16.91 5.43
CA MET A 210 -4.90 -16.67 6.43
C MET A 210 -4.61 -17.94 7.24
N SER A 211 -3.36 -18.38 7.26
CA SER A 211 -2.92 -19.55 8.03
C SER A 211 -2.52 -19.17 9.45
N GLN A 212 -2.63 -20.10 10.40
CA GLN A 212 -2.21 -19.86 11.78
C GLN A 212 -0.74 -19.43 11.90
N PRO A 213 0.23 -20.08 11.24
CA PRO A 213 1.63 -19.65 11.32
C PRO A 213 1.85 -18.23 10.77
N GLN A 214 1.11 -17.84 9.73
CA GLN A 214 1.17 -16.49 9.19
C GLN A 214 0.56 -15.47 10.16
N ALA A 215 -0.56 -15.80 10.80
CA ALA A 215 -1.17 -14.97 11.83
C ALA A 215 -0.26 -14.76 13.04
N ASP A 216 0.39 -15.83 13.51
CA ASP A 216 1.34 -15.79 14.63
C ASP A 216 2.53 -14.89 14.30
N LEU A 217 3.11 -15.04 13.11
CA LEU A 217 4.21 -14.19 12.64
C LEU A 217 3.77 -12.73 12.46
N THR A 218 2.56 -12.49 11.95
CA THR A 218 1.98 -11.14 11.83
C THR A 218 1.87 -10.47 13.21
N ALA A 219 1.44 -11.23 14.22
CA ALA A 219 1.37 -10.74 15.60
C ALA A 219 2.77 -10.49 16.20
N GLU A 220 3.71 -11.42 16.00
CA GLU A 220 5.11 -11.31 16.45
C GLU A 220 5.79 -10.06 15.86
N LYS A 221 5.60 -9.81 14.57
CA LYS A 221 6.20 -8.67 13.86
C LYS A 221 5.50 -7.32 14.14
N LEU A 222 4.50 -7.31 15.02
CA LEU A 222 3.73 -6.13 15.44
C LEU A 222 2.96 -5.48 14.28
N LEU A 223 2.44 -6.28 13.36
CA LEU A 223 1.50 -5.79 12.36
C LEU A 223 0.08 -5.75 12.95
N GLY A 224 -0.76 -4.88 12.44
CA GLY A 224 -2.13 -4.70 12.92
C GLY A 224 -2.93 -3.74 12.07
N HIS A 225 -4.00 -3.22 12.67
CA HIS A 225 -4.91 -2.25 12.06
C HIS A 225 -4.91 -0.94 12.84
N VAL A 226 -5.14 0.15 12.12
CA VAL A 226 -5.52 1.43 12.73
C VAL A 226 -7.04 1.43 12.87
N SER A 227 -7.56 1.79 14.04
CA SER A 227 -8.99 1.83 14.32
C SER A 227 -9.32 2.83 15.42
N ASP A 228 -10.56 3.31 15.47
CA ASP A 228 -11.16 4.03 16.60
C ASP A 228 -11.84 3.11 17.63
N GLY A 229 -11.64 1.78 17.51
CA GLY A 229 -12.18 0.78 18.42
C GLY A 229 -13.35 -0.03 17.84
N ASN A 230 -13.71 0.20 16.57
CA ASN A 230 -14.88 -0.40 15.94
C ASN A 230 -14.58 -1.66 15.10
N LEU A 231 -13.40 -2.28 15.25
CA LEU A 231 -13.00 -3.45 14.44
C LEU A 231 -14.02 -4.61 14.43
N GLN A 232 -14.77 -4.78 15.51
CA GLN A 232 -15.76 -5.86 15.63
C GLN A 232 -17.08 -5.55 14.90
N ASP A 233 -17.34 -4.29 14.54
CA ASP A 233 -18.53 -3.88 13.80
C ASP A 233 -18.25 -3.93 12.28
N PRO A 234 -18.87 -4.85 11.50
CA PRO A 234 -18.70 -4.89 10.05
C PRO A 234 -19.02 -3.60 9.31
N ALA A 235 -19.89 -2.75 9.85
CA ALA A 235 -20.28 -1.50 9.21
C ALA A 235 -19.28 -0.35 9.46
N LEU A 236 -18.45 -0.46 10.50
CA LEU A 236 -17.53 0.60 10.93
C LEU A 236 -16.05 0.16 10.92
N ARG A 237 -15.76 -1.13 10.74
CA ARG A 237 -14.38 -1.65 10.80
C ARG A 237 -13.42 -1.00 9.82
N ASP A 238 -13.93 -0.49 8.69
CA ASP A 238 -13.14 0.13 7.63
C ASP A 238 -13.25 1.67 7.63
N GLU A 239 -13.86 2.28 8.65
CA GLU A 239 -14.20 3.72 8.72
C GLU A 239 -13.01 4.68 8.51
N LEU A 240 -11.78 4.21 8.77
CA LEU A 240 -10.56 5.00 8.56
C LEU A 240 -9.95 4.79 7.17
N TYR A 241 -10.42 3.83 6.40
CA TYR A 241 -9.86 3.44 5.10
C TYR A 241 -10.83 3.72 3.97
N ASP A 242 -12.12 3.53 4.19
CA ASP A 242 -13.11 3.74 3.17
C ASP A 242 -13.35 5.25 2.93
N ARG A 243 -14.28 5.50 2.00
CA ARG A 243 -14.63 6.85 1.56
C ARG A 243 -15.97 7.31 2.13
N LYS A 244 -16.64 6.49 2.95
CA LYS A 244 -18.09 6.58 3.23
C LYS A 244 -18.43 6.72 4.70
#